data_AF-A0A3P6SG73-F1
#
_entry.id   AF-A0A3P6SG73-F1
#
_cell.length_a   1.000
_cell.length_b   1.000
_cell.length_c   1.000
_cell.angle_alpha   90.00
_cell.angle_beta   90.00
_cell.angle_gamma   90.00
#
_symmetry.space_group_name_H-M   'P 1'
#
loop_
_entity.id
_entity.type
_entity.pdbx_description
1 polymer ?
#
loop_
_entity_poly.entity_id
_entity_poly.type
_entity_poly.pdbx_seq_one_letter_code
_entity_poly.pdbx_strand_id
1 'polypeptide(L)'
;MEGEDVDWFAAIKLPSDVDAAKGFSFVYFDSQSGGWTQSTLPISDKKSAIGATLSQLYKINKKMFAIAYNDDSPDGPVDSGRAHSKGVAVFDHKFGFWMVHSVPNFPPSKVLQNGKQKGRSEKTQEGVADY
;
A
#
# COMPACT_ATOMS: atom_id res chain seq x y z
N MET A 1 -14.42 5.47 -3.79
CA MET A 1 -13.70 4.31 -4.40
C MET A 1 -12.82 4.65 -5.58
N GLU A 2 -13.17 5.65 -6.42
CA GLU A 2 -12.38 6.05 -7.60
C GLU A 2 -11.45 7.25 -7.34
N GLY A 3 -10.93 7.36 -6.11
CA GLY A 3 -9.97 8.40 -5.74
C GLY A 3 -10.55 9.75 -5.30
N GLU A 4 -11.86 9.81 -5.07
CA GLU A 4 -12.53 10.95 -4.42
C GLU A 4 -12.12 11.11 -2.95
N ASP A 5 -12.15 12.35 -2.45
CA ASP A 5 -11.78 12.70 -1.09
C ASP A 5 -12.79 12.14 -0.05
N VAL A 6 -12.27 11.51 0.99
CA VAL A 6 -13.02 10.93 2.12
C VAL A 6 -12.24 11.14 3.41
N ASP A 7 -12.95 11.24 4.55
CA ASP A 7 -12.31 11.45 5.85
C ASP A 7 -11.51 10.21 6.30
N TRP A 8 -12.02 9.02 5.97
CA TRP A 8 -11.39 7.75 6.25
C TRP A 8 -11.86 6.69 5.28
N PHE A 9 -11.03 5.67 5.06
CA PHE A 9 -11.43 4.42 4.44
C PHE A 9 -10.69 3.23 5.02
N ALA A 10 -11.28 2.05 4.88
CA ALA A 10 -10.69 0.75 5.12
C ALA A 10 -10.79 -0.11 3.86
N ALA A 11 -9.80 -0.96 3.63
CA ALA A 11 -9.78 -1.85 2.49
C ALA A 11 -9.19 -3.22 2.86
N ILE A 12 -9.76 -4.28 2.31
CA ILE A 12 -9.28 -5.66 2.49
C ILE A 12 -9.04 -6.24 1.10
N LYS A 13 -7.78 -6.52 0.80
CA LYS A 13 -7.35 -7.21 -0.42
C LYS A 13 -7.73 -8.69 -0.33
N LEU A 14 -8.28 -9.25 -1.40
CA LEU A 14 -8.62 -10.67 -1.45
C LEU A 14 -7.36 -11.55 -1.63
N PRO A 15 -7.29 -12.73 -1.00
CA PRO A 15 -6.23 -13.71 -1.23
C PRO A 15 -6.24 -14.22 -2.68
N SER A 16 -5.07 -14.51 -3.25
CA SER A 16 -4.92 -14.94 -4.65
C SER A 16 -5.66 -16.23 -4.99
N ASP A 17 -5.86 -17.09 -4.00
CA ASP A 17 -6.37 -18.45 -4.18
C ASP A 17 -7.90 -18.47 -4.32
N VAL A 18 -8.56 -17.45 -3.79
CA VAL A 18 -10.02 -17.27 -3.85
C VAL A 18 -10.44 -16.13 -4.76
N ASP A 19 -9.48 -15.35 -5.27
CA ASP A 19 -9.73 -14.21 -6.14
C ASP A 19 -9.49 -14.57 -7.61
N ALA A 20 -10.53 -14.42 -8.44
CA ALA A 20 -10.43 -14.58 -9.88
C ALA A 20 -9.43 -13.59 -10.52
N ALA A 21 -9.26 -12.41 -9.90
CA ALA A 21 -8.27 -11.42 -10.29
C ALA A 21 -6.88 -11.69 -9.67
N LYS A 22 -6.62 -12.89 -9.16
CA LYS A 22 -5.29 -13.32 -8.65
C LYS A 22 -4.72 -12.43 -7.55
N GLY A 23 -5.60 -11.94 -6.69
CA GLY A 23 -5.27 -11.13 -5.53
C GLY A 23 -5.27 -9.63 -5.83
N PHE A 24 -5.69 -9.19 -7.01
CA PHE A 24 -5.81 -7.76 -7.30
C PHE A 24 -7.16 -7.16 -6.90
N SER A 25 -8.16 -7.97 -6.55
CA SER A 25 -9.43 -7.47 -6.03
C SER A 25 -9.34 -7.10 -4.55
N PHE A 26 -10.16 -6.13 -4.15
CA PHE A 26 -10.31 -5.71 -2.77
C PHE A 26 -11.74 -5.23 -2.49
N VAL A 27 -12.18 -5.39 -1.25
CA VAL A 27 -13.38 -4.75 -0.72
C VAL A 27 -12.99 -3.47 0.03
N TYR A 28 -13.89 -2.51 0.05
CA TYR A 28 -13.64 -1.16 0.53
C TYR A 28 -14.84 -0.64 1.31
N PHE A 29 -14.56 0.18 2.32
CA PHE A 29 -15.54 0.88 3.15
C PHE A 29 -15.00 2.26 3.50
N ASP A 30 -15.80 3.32 3.37
CA ASP A 30 -15.40 4.69 3.75
C ASP A 30 -16.48 5.42 4.56
N SER A 31 -16.18 6.67 4.90
CA SER A 31 -17.07 7.56 5.65
C SER A 31 -18.39 7.89 4.95
N GLN A 32 -18.51 7.64 3.64
CA GLN A 32 -19.66 7.99 2.82
C GLN A 32 -20.47 6.76 2.38
N SER A 33 -19.91 5.55 2.44
CA SER A 33 -20.59 4.34 2.03
C SER A 33 -21.43 3.72 3.16
N GLY A 34 -22.48 2.98 2.78
CA GLY A 34 -23.36 2.27 3.73
C GLY A 34 -22.79 0.94 4.24
N GLY A 35 -21.53 0.62 3.93
CA GLY A 35 -20.88 -0.64 4.26
C GLY A 35 -19.82 -1.05 3.24
N TRP A 36 -19.35 -2.30 3.37
CA TRP A 36 -18.38 -2.91 2.47
C TRP A 36 -18.94 -3.09 1.08
N THR A 37 -18.14 -2.74 0.08
CA THR A 37 -18.43 -3.02 -1.33
C THR A 37 -17.15 -3.39 -2.06
N GLN A 38 -17.30 -4.24 -3.06
CA GLN A 38 -16.18 -4.67 -3.89
C GLN A 38 -15.76 -3.55 -4.84
N SER A 39 -14.46 -3.30 -4.97
CA SER A 39 -13.94 -2.36 -5.95
C SER A 39 -14.09 -2.91 -7.36
N THR A 40 -14.50 -2.05 -8.29
CA THR A 40 -14.48 -2.32 -9.74
C THR A 40 -13.09 -2.17 -10.35
N LEU A 41 -12.16 -1.52 -9.64
CA LEU A 41 -10.78 -1.30 -10.05
C LEU A 41 -9.84 -2.26 -9.29
N PRO A 42 -8.77 -2.75 -9.92
CA PRO A 42 -7.76 -3.51 -9.20
C PRO A 42 -7.00 -2.61 -8.21
N ILE A 43 -6.50 -3.20 -7.13
CA ILE A 43 -5.73 -2.48 -6.08
C ILE A 43 -4.47 -1.78 -6.63
N SER A 44 -3.95 -2.25 -7.77
CA SER A 44 -2.79 -1.68 -8.46
C SER A 44 -3.13 -0.49 -9.37
N ASP A 45 -4.41 -0.22 -9.63
CA ASP A 45 -4.82 0.91 -10.46
C ASP A 45 -4.58 2.22 -9.71
N LYS A 46 -3.98 3.21 -10.39
CA LYS A 46 -3.73 4.55 -9.85
C LYS A 46 -5.01 5.34 -9.56
N LYS A 47 -6.14 4.93 -10.13
CA LYS A 47 -7.48 5.50 -9.88
C LYS A 47 -8.23 4.79 -8.75
N SER A 48 -7.78 3.62 -8.30
CA SER A 48 -8.34 3.00 -7.11
C SER A 48 -8.13 3.92 -5.90
N ALA A 49 -8.99 3.84 -4.88
CA ALA A 49 -8.83 4.65 -3.65
C ALA A 49 -7.40 4.55 -3.08
N ILE A 50 -6.86 3.34 -2.97
CA ILE A 50 -5.50 3.08 -2.49
C ILE A 50 -4.46 3.72 -3.42
N GLY A 51 -4.57 3.49 -4.73
CA GLY A 51 -3.63 4.03 -5.72
C GLY A 51 -3.66 5.56 -5.79
N ALA A 52 -4.83 6.18 -5.71
CA ALA A 52 -5.03 7.61 -5.73
C ALA A 52 -4.39 8.28 -4.51
N THR A 53 -4.65 7.76 -3.30
CA THR A 53 -4.03 8.22 -2.06
C THR A 53 -2.51 8.09 -2.11
N LEU A 54 -1.98 6.91 -2.47
CA LEU A 54 -0.53 6.68 -2.54
C LEU A 54 0.15 7.51 -3.63
N SER A 55 -0.56 7.89 -4.70
CA SER A 55 0.02 8.75 -5.75
C SER A 55 0.47 10.11 -5.20
N GLN A 56 -0.13 10.58 -4.11
CA GLN A 56 0.21 11.86 -3.47
C GLN A 56 1.62 11.82 -2.85
N LEU A 57 2.06 10.68 -2.30
CA LEU A 57 3.43 10.48 -1.79
C LEU A 57 4.49 10.78 -2.87
N TYR A 58 4.20 10.45 -4.12
CA TYR A 58 5.15 10.63 -5.22
C TYR A 58 5.15 12.05 -5.79
N LYS A 59 4.15 12.88 -5.45
CA LYS A 59 3.98 14.27 -5.91
C LYS A 59 4.42 15.32 -4.87
N ILE A 60 5.04 14.89 -3.77
CA ILE A 60 5.48 15.79 -2.68
C ILE A 60 6.50 16.84 -3.15
N ASN A 61 6.46 18.00 -2.49
CA ASN A 61 7.42 19.09 -2.67
C ASN A 61 8.05 19.51 -1.32
N LYS A 62 8.96 20.49 -1.34
CA LYS A 62 9.72 20.92 -0.13
C LYS A 62 8.87 21.47 1.03
N LYS A 63 7.60 21.78 0.81
CA LYS A 63 6.68 22.29 1.85
C LYS A 63 5.86 21.17 2.52
N MET A 64 6.03 19.93 2.09
CA MET A 64 5.27 18.79 2.58
C MET A 64 6.15 17.90 3.44
N PHE A 65 5.60 17.40 4.54
CA PHE A 65 6.16 16.31 5.31
C PHE A 65 5.73 14.98 4.67
N ALA A 66 6.67 14.04 4.57
CA ALA A 66 6.37 12.69 4.11
C ALA A 66 7.25 11.67 4.81
N ILE A 67 6.64 10.56 5.20
CA ILE A 67 7.32 9.38 5.75
C ILE A 67 6.72 8.11 5.16
N ALA A 68 7.58 7.18 4.81
CA ALA A 68 7.23 5.79 4.58
C ALA A 68 8.04 4.96 5.57
N TYR A 69 7.37 4.10 6.33
CA TYR A 69 8.01 3.20 7.29
C TYR A 69 7.59 1.76 6.97
N ASN A 70 8.54 0.84 7.04
CA ASN A 70 8.33 -0.57 6.79
C ASN A 70 9.52 -1.34 7.42
N ASP A 71 9.26 -2.27 8.32
CA ASP A 71 10.27 -3.15 8.91
C ASP A 71 10.93 -4.08 7.88
N ASP A 72 10.25 -4.33 6.75
CA ASP A 72 10.78 -4.98 5.56
C ASP A 72 10.78 -3.97 4.40
N SER A 73 11.61 -2.93 4.52
CA SER A 73 11.68 -1.81 3.58
C SER A 73 12.27 -2.22 2.22
N PRO A 74 11.79 -1.67 1.08
CA PRO A 74 12.35 -1.98 -0.24
C PRO A 74 13.82 -1.55 -0.43
N ASP A 75 14.34 -0.68 0.44
CA ASP A 75 15.68 -0.10 0.32
C ASP A 75 16.73 -0.75 1.24
N GLY A 76 16.40 -1.84 1.96
CA GLY A 76 17.29 -2.43 2.95
C GLY A 76 16.97 -3.86 3.36
N PRO A 77 17.78 -4.46 4.26
CA PRO A 77 17.44 -5.72 4.89
C PRO A 77 16.28 -5.54 5.88
N VAL A 78 15.57 -6.63 6.17
CA VAL A 78 14.55 -6.70 7.22
C VAL A 78 15.17 -6.29 8.56
N ASP A 79 14.52 -5.38 9.27
CA ASP A 79 14.87 -4.98 10.63
C ASP A 79 13.91 -5.62 11.64
N SER A 80 14.23 -6.85 12.05
CA SER A 80 13.43 -7.64 13.00
C SER A 80 13.53 -7.16 14.45
N GLY A 81 14.36 -6.15 14.73
CA GLY A 81 14.50 -5.54 16.07
C GLY A 81 13.53 -4.41 16.34
N ARG A 82 12.74 -3.99 15.34
CA ARG A 82 11.76 -2.89 15.43
C ARG A 82 10.32 -3.40 15.38
N ALA A 83 9.37 -2.48 15.56
CA ALA A 83 7.96 -2.79 15.43
C ALA A 83 7.66 -3.32 14.02
N HIS A 84 6.91 -4.43 13.94
CA HIS A 84 6.36 -4.97 12.70
C HIS A 84 5.22 -4.10 12.18
N SER A 85 5.56 -2.88 11.75
CA SER A 85 4.62 -1.85 11.37
C SER A 85 5.04 -1.22 10.05
N LYS A 86 4.04 -0.98 9.20
CA LYS A 86 4.25 -0.47 7.85
C LYS A 86 3.19 0.58 7.53
N GLY A 87 3.58 1.64 6.83
CA GLY A 87 2.66 2.70 6.47
C GLY A 87 3.30 3.89 5.78
N VAL A 88 2.43 4.79 5.36
CA VAL A 88 2.77 6.02 4.63
C VAL A 88 2.00 7.18 5.24
N ALA A 89 2.68 8.27 5.53
CA ALA A 89 2.07 9.50 6.01
C ALA A 89 2.58 10.68 5.18
N VAL A 90 1.66 11.52 4.70
CA VAL A 90 1.97 12.72 3.90
C VAL A 90 1.10 13.85 4.40
N PHE A 91 1.71 14.98 4.76
CA PHE A 91 1.01 16.14 5.33
C PHE A 91 1.61 17.45 4.82
N ASP A 92 0.76 18.45 4.67
CA ASP A 92 1.16 19.86 4.64
C ASP A 92 0.55 20.60 5.84
N HIS A 93 0.63 21.93 5.84
CA HIS A 93 0.06 22.77 6.90
C HIS A 93 -1.48 22.74 7.06
N LYS A 94 -2.21 22.10 6.13
CA LYS A 94 -3.68 22.09 6.08
C LYS A 94 -4.25 20.70 6.01
N PHE A 95 -3.68 19.83 5.17
CA PHE A 95 -4.25 18.53 4.83
C PHE A 95 -3.18 17.46 4.79
N GLY A 96 -3.62 16.20 4.84
CA GLY A 96 -2.75 15.06 4.66
C GLY A 96 -3.50 13.76 4.90
N PHE A 97 -2.76 12.66 4.83
CA PHE A 97 -3.27 11.34 5.12
C PHE A 97 -2.22 10.53 5.88
N TRP A 98 -2.72 9.52 6.59
CA TRP A 98 -1.90 8.43 7.11
C TRP A 98 -2.58 7.10 6.75
N MET A 99 -1.82 6.23 6.08
CA MET A 99 -2.25 4.91 5.65
C MET A 99 -1.37 3.85 6.32
N VAL A 100 -2.01 2.91 7.03
CA VAL A 100 -1.35 1.75 7.62
C VAL A 100 -1.64 0.52 6.76
N HIS A 101 -0.64 -0.34 6.57
CA HIS A 101 -0.79 -1.55 5.76
C HIS A 101 0.09 -2.70 6.26
N SER A 102 -0.08 -3.88 5.67
CA SER A 102 0.71 -5.09 5.95
C SER A 102 1.68 -5.47 4.83
N VAL A 103 1.69 -4.75 3.70
CA VAL A 103 2.51 -5.08 2.51
C VAL A 103 4.02 -4.87 2.77
N PRO A 104 4.87 -5.92 2.74
CA PRO A 104 6.32 -5.77 2.81
C PRO A 104 6.88 -5.14 1.52
N ASN A 105 8.10 -4.63 1.57
CA ASN A 105 8.81 -4.03 0.42
C ASN A 105 8.02 -2.90 -0.26
N PHE A 106 7.24 -2.15 0.52
CA PHE A 106 6.30 -1.11 0.04
C PHE A 106 6.37 0.15 0.93
N PRO A 107 6.13 1.36 0.39
CA PRO A 107 5.94 1.72 -1.02
C PRO A 107 7.26 1.64 -1.81
N PRO A 108 7.24 1.34 -3.12
CA PRO A 108 8.44 1.34 -3.94
C PRO A 108 9.18 2.67 -3.86
N SER A 109 10.49 2.61 -3.63
CA SER A 109 11.30 3.82 -3.57
C SER A 109 11.44 4.47 -4.94
N LYS A 110 11.58 5.81 -4.97
CA LYS A 110 11.80 6.54 -6.24
C LYS A 110 13.11 6.12 -6.93
N VAL A 111 14.08 5.59 -6.18
CA VAL A 111 15.35 5.09 -6.71
C VAL A 111 15.14 3.85 -7.58
N LEU A 112 14.19 2.98 -7.21
CA LEU A 112 13.86 1.75 -7.96
C LEU A 112 13.01 1.97 -9.22
N GLN A 113 12.44 3.16 -9.43
CA GLN A 113 11.75 3.48 -10.70
C GLN A 113 12.73 3.86 -11.82
N ASN A 114 13.95 4.29 -11.48
CA ASN A 114 14.98 4.71 -12.45
C ASN A 114 16.17 3.72 -12.56
N GLY A 115 16.26 2.74 -11.66
CA GLY A 115 17.27 1.68 -11.69
C GLY A 115 16.62 0.34 -12.00
N LYS A 116 17.11 -0.35 -13.04
CA LYS A 116 16.77 -1.75 -13.34
C LYS A 116 16.66 -2.56 -12.04
N GLN A 117 15.59 -3.36 -11.92
CA GLN A 117 15.43 -4.33 -10.83
C GLN A 117 16.75 -5.08 -10.62
N LYS A 118 17.43 -4.83 -9.51
CA LYS A 118 18.56 -5.65 -9.09
C LYS A 118 17.95 -6.94 -8.56
N GLY A 119 17.97 -7.97 -9.39
CA GLY A 119 17.40 -9.28 -9.09
C GLY A 119 17.79 -9.75 -7.70
N ARG A 120 16.77 -10.02 -6.89
CA ARG A 120 16.90 -10.83 -5.68
C ARG A 120 16.01 -12.04 -5.90
N SER A 121 16.64 -13.20 -5.85
CA SER A 121 16.05 -14.53 -6.03
C SER A 121 14.70 -14.66 -5.31
N GLU A 122 13.70 -15.14 -6.04
CA GLU A 122 12.53 -15.79 -5.45
C GLU A 122 13.03 -16.81 -4.41
N LYS A 123 12.78 -16.52 -3.13
CA LYS A 123 12.73 -17.60 -2.15
C LYS A 123 11.33 -18.18 -2.25
N THR A 124 11.24 -19.31 -2.94
CA THR A 124 10.16 -20.28 -2.79
C THR A 124 9.95 -20.52 -1.29
N GLN A 125 8.85 -20.04 -0.73
CA GLN A 125 8.32 -20.58 0.52
C GLN A 125 7.49 -21.81 0.15
N GLU A 126 8.18 -22.90 -0.13
CA GLU A 126 7.66 -24.21 0.26
C GLU A 126 7.86 -24.32 1.77
N GLY A 127 6.77 -24.38 2.50
CA GLY A 127 6.81 -24.40 3.97
C GLY A 127 5.40 -24.35 4.53
N VAL A 128 4.74 -25.50 4.46
CA VAL A 128 3.54 -25.84 5.21
C VAL A 128 3.68 -25.36 6.67
N ALA A 129 2.73 -24.55 7.11
CA ALA A 129 2.37 -24.47 8.52
C ALA A 129 0.85 -24.33 8.57
N ASP A 130 0.21 -25.46 8.83
CA ASP A 130 -1.14 -25.53 9.37
C ASP A 130 -1.24 -24.57 10.56
N TYR A 131 -2.21 -23.65 10.53
CA TYR A 131 -3.25 -23.38 11.55
C TYR A 131 -4.17 -22.27 11.05
#